data_AF-A0A3M0WS02-F1
#
_entry.id   AF-A0A3M0WS02-F1
#
_cell.length_a   1.000
_cell.length_b   1.000
_cell.length_c   1.000
_cell.angle_alpha   90.00
_cell.angle_beta   90.00
_cell.angle_gamma   90.00
#
_symmetry.space_group_name_H-M   'P 1'
#
loop_
_entity.id
_entity.type
_entity.pdbx_description
1 polymer ?
#
loop_
_entity_poly.entity_id
_entity_poly.type
_entity_poly.pdbx_seq_one_letter_code
_entity_poly.pdbx_strand_id
1 'polypeptide(L)'
;IRAGRTPGQLHNNCSGKHAGFLTLARHIGGGPEYVDPAHPVQKAVRAAFEEVTGAPAPGWAIDGCSAPNFACRLEDLARAMARFAAAAAAGPEQGGARERAMARLVAAMTAHPELVAGEGRACTVLMRAMDGRAAVKTGAEGVFVAILPGQGLGVAVKIADGARRAAECAIAALLVRLGVLERDHPATRSLLDAPIRNRRGLVTGVLRASDALSG
;
A
#
# COMPACT_ATOMS: atom_id res chain seq x y z
N ILE A 1 17.66 16.75 -5.90
CA ILE A 1 17.28 17.75 -4.86
C ILE A 1 18.46 18.08 -3.94
N ARG A 2 19.12 17.11 -3.26
CA ARG A 2 20.35 17.40 -2.48
C ARG A 2 21.52 17.96 -3.31
N ALA A 3 21.58 17.63 -4.59
CA ALA A 3 22.56 18.17 -5.55
C ALA A 3 22.12 19.47 -6.25
N GLY A 4 21.18 20.24 -5.68
CA GLY A 4 20.74 21.54 -6.23
C GLY A 4 19.90 21.50 -7.52
N ARG A 5 19.67 20.31 -8.11
CA ARG A 5 18.85 20.15 -9.32
C ARG A 5 17.35 20.25 -9.06
N THR A 6 16.62 20.86 -10.00
CA THR A 6 15.16 20.90 -10.05
C THR A 6 14.57 19.48 -10.18
N PRO A 7 13.56 19.10 -9.38
CA PRO A 7 12.88 17.82 -9.52
C PRO A 7 12.19 17.69 -10.89
N GLY A 8 12.50 16.64 -11.64
CA GLY A 8 11.76 16.21 -12.84
C GLY A 8 10.90 14.94 -12.60
N GLN A 9 10.32 14.39 -13.66
CA GLN A 9 9.40 13.23 -13.61
C GLN A 9 9.95 12.01 -12.85
N LEU A 10 11.26 11.76 -12.93
CA LEU A 10 11.93 10.64 -12.23
C LEU A 10 11.86 10.76 -10.69
N HIS A 11 11.62 11.96 -10.16
CA HIS A 11 11.53 12.23 -8.73
C HIS A 11 10.09 12.16 -8.20
N ASN A 12 9.11 11.77 -9.03
CA ASN A 12 7.75 11.52 -8.57
C ASN A 12 7.72 10.26 -7.68
N ASN A 13 6.89 10.24 -6.64
CA ASN A 13 6.76 9.11 -5.72
C ASN A 13 6.19 7.84 -6.36
N CYS A 14 5.60 7.93 -7.55
CA CYS A 14 5.13 6.80 -8.34
C CYS A 14 6.16 6.30 -9.36
N SER A 15 7.35 6.90 -9.47
CA SER A 15 8.33 6.60 -10.53
C SER A 15 8.69 5.12 -10.63
N GLY A 16 8.75 4.39 -9.51
CA GLY A 16 8.98 2.93 -9.52
C GLY A 16 7.90 2.13 -10.25
N LYS A 17 6.62 2.49 -10.07
CA LYS A 17 5.48 1.89 -10.81
C LYS A 17 5.60 2.16 -12.31
N HIS A 18 5.97 3.39 -12.68
CA HIS A 18 6.17 3.77 -14.08
C HIS A 18 7.37 3.07 -14.73
N ALA A 19 8.47 2.88 -13.99
CA ALA A 19 9.60 2.08 -14.45
C ALA A 19 9.17 0.62 -14.72
N GLY A 20 8.28 0.07 -13.88
CA GLY A 20 7.65 -1.23 -14.12
C GLY A 20 6.80 -1.27 -15.40
N PHE A 21 5.97 -0.25 -15.64
CA PHE A 21 5.19 -0.13 -16.88
C PHE A 21 6.08 -0.03 -18.12
N LEU A 22 7.12 0.79 -18.08
CA LEU A 22 8.10 0.91 -19.17
C LEU A 22 8.83 -0.41 -19.44
N THR A 23 9.19 -1.14 -18.38
CA THR A 23 9.83 -2.45 -18.50
C THR A 23 8.91 -3.44 -19.20
N LEU A 24 7.64 -3.50 -18.81
CA LEU A 24 6.65 -4.34 -19.47
C LEU A 24 6.40 -3.90 -20.92
N ALA A 25 6.24 -2.59 -21.15
CA ALA A 25 6.05 -2.03 -22.49
C ALA A 25 7.17 -2.42 -23.45
N ARG A 26 8.43 -2.34 -22.99
CA ARG A 26 9.60 -2.78 -23.77
C ARG A 26 9.57 -4.28 -24.04
N HIS A 27 9.23 -5.10 -23.03
CA HIS A 27 9.18 -6.55 -23.17
C HIS A 27 8.15 -7.01 -24.21
N ILE A 28 7.00 -6.35 -24.28
CA ILE A 28 5.90 -6.71 -25.20
C ILE A 28 5.91 -5.91 -26.52
N GLY A 29 6.88 -5.03 -26.72
CA GLY A 29 6.96 -4.17 -27.92
C GLY A 29 5.81 -3.15 -28.04
N GLY A 30 5.23 -2.71 -26.92
CA GLY A 30 4.02 -1.86 -26.90
C GLY A 30 4.24 -0.37 -27.20
N GLY A 31 5.49 0.11 -27.16
CA GLY A 31 5.81 1.53 -27.30
C GLY A 31 5.74 2.33 -25.97
N PRO A 32 6.04 3.64 -26.01
CA PRO A 32 6.23 4.44 -24.79
C PRO A 32 4.94 5.04 -24.23
N GLU A 33 3.82 5.03 -24.95
CA GLU A 33 2.54 5.65 -24.55
C GLU A 33 1.75 4.77 -23.56
N TYR A 34 2.45 4.20 -22.57
CA TYR A 34 1.94 3.17 -21.68
C TYR A 34 0.85 3.64 -20.71
N VAL A 35 0.59 4.94 -20.61
CA VAL A 35 -0.46 5.51 -19.75
C VAL A 35 -1.84 5.48 -20.40
N ASP A 36 -1.92 5.30 -21.72
CA ASP A 36 -3.20 5.17 -22.42
C ASP A 36 -3.95 3.92 -21.91
N PRO A 37 -5.21 4.05 -21.44
CA PRO A 37 -6.04 2.91 -21.04
C PRO A 37 -6.17 1.80 -22.09
N ALA A 38 -6.08 2.14 -23.38
CA ALA A 38 -6.13 1.18 -24.49
C ALA A 38 -4.78 0.47 -24.72
N HIS A 39 -3.69 0.96 -24.14
CA HIS A 39 -2.36 0.40 -24.28
C HIS A 39 -2.28 -1.03 -23.72
N PRO A 40 -1.54 -1.95 -24.36
CA PRO A 40 -1.41 -3.34 -23.88
C PRO A 40 -0.94 -3.46 -22.42
N VAL A 41 -0.08 -2.56 -21.94
CA VAL A 41 0.31 -2.50 -20.52
C VAL A 41 -0.89 -2.27 -19.60
N GLN A 42 -1.75 -1.29 -19.88
CA GLN A 42 -2.89 -1.00 -19.00
C GLN A 42 -3.95 -2.10 -19.06
N LYS A 43 -4.11 -2.76 -20.21
CA LYS A 43 -4.93 -3.98 -20.33
C LYS A 43 -4.38 -5.11 -19.45
N ALA A 44 -3.07 -5.31 -19.43
CA ALA A 44 -2.43 -6.31 -18.57
C ALA A 44 -2.55 -5.96 -17.07
N VAL A 45 -2.43 -4.68 -16.71
CA VAL A 45 -2.66 -4.21 -15.33
C VAL A 45 -4.11 -4.46 -14.92
N ARG A 46 -5.08 -4.13 -15.79
CA ARG A 46 -6.50 -4.41 -15.54
C ARG A 46 -6.75 -5.90 -15.32
N ALA A 47 -6.27 -6.74 -16.22
CA ALA A 47 -6.43 -8.20 -16.10
C ALA A 47 -5.82 -8.72 -14.80
N ALA A 48 -4.60 -8.27 -14.46
CA ALA A 48 -3.96 -8.62 -13.19
C ALA A 48 -4.75 -8.16 -11.97
N PHE A 49 -5.32 -6.95 -12.02
CA PHE A 49 -6.13 -6.39 -10.95
C PHE A 49 -7.42 -7.20 -10.76
N GLU A 50 -8.19 -7.43 -11.83
CA GLU A 50 -9.45 -8.19 -11.80
C GLU A 50 -9.21 -9.65 -11.39
N GLU A 51 -8.09 -10.24 -11.80
CA GLU A 51 -7.67 -11.58 -11.37
C GLU A 51 -7.48 -11.65 -9.85
N VAL A 52 -6.72 -10.72 -9.26
CA VAL A 52 -6.42 -10.76 -7.81
C VAL A 52 -7.58 -10.32 -6.93
N THR A 53 -8.39 -9.35 -7.38
CA THR A 53 -9.62 -8.96 -6.68
C THR A 53 -10.72 -10.00 -6.84
N GLY A 54 -10.67 -10.80 -7.91
CA GLY A 54 -11.67 -11.83 -8.22
C GLY A 54 -12.97 -11.27 -8.79
N ALA A 55 -12.99 -10.01 -9.23
CA ALA A 55 -14.16 -9.35 -9.78
C ALA A 55 -13.75 -8.35 -10.88
N PRO A 56 -14.61 -8.15 -11.91
CA PRO A 56 -14.39 -7.11 -12.91
C PRO A 56 -14.32 -5.73 -12.27
N ALA A 57 -13.42 -4.88 -12.75
CA ALA A 57 -13.36 -3.49 -12.33
C ALA A 57 -14.57 -2.75 -12.93
N PRO A 58 -15.45 -2.14 -12.11
CA PRO A 58 -16.64 -1.44 -12.61
C PRO A 58 -16.28 -0.15 -13.35
N GLY A 59 -15.06 0.34 -13.19
CA GLY A 59 -14.54 1.53 -13.86
C GLY A 59 -13.13 1.85 -13.43
N TRP A 60 -12.61 2.98 -13.92
CA TRP A 60 -11.31 3.51 -13.55
C TRP A 60 -11.32 5.04 -13.60
N ALA A 61 -10.37 5.65 -12.93
CA ALA A 61 -10.08 7.08 -13.01
C ALA A 61 -8.60 7.31 -13.30
N ILE A 62 -8.23 8.51 -13.74
CA ILE A 62 -6.83 8.90 -13.88
C ILE A 62 -6.29 9.32 -12.52
N ASP A 63 -5.25 8.63 -12.07
CA ASP A 63 -4.52 8.95 -10.83
C ASP A 63 -3.63 10.19 -11.03
N GLY A 64 -3.17 10.82 -9.95
CA GLY A 64 -2.28 11.99 -9.99
C GLY A 64 -0.92 11.73 -10.69
N CYS A 65 -0.56 10.46 -10.91
CA CYS A 65 0.59 10.06 -11.70
C CYS A 65 0.27 9.79 -13.19
N SER A 66 -0.95 10.08 -13.64
CA SER A 66 -1.49 9.88 -15.00
C SER A 66 -1.84 8.43 -15.38
N ALA A 67 -1.54 7.43 -14.55
CA ALA A 67 -1.93 6.05 -14.84
C ALA A 67 -3.41 5.80 -14.49
N PRO A 68 -4.10 4.90 -15.22
CA PRO A 68 -5.41 4.39 -14.81
C PRO A 68 -5.37 3.74 -13.42
N ASN A 69 -6.38 4.03 -12.60
CA ASN A 69 -6.59 3.41 -11.30
C ASN A 69 -7.98 2.78 -11.25
N PHE A 70 -8.01 1.45 -11.08
CA PHE A 70 -9.23 0.65 -11.20
C PHE A 70 -10.02 0.64 -9.89
N ALA A 71 -11.35 0.75 -10.00
CA ALA A 71 -12.23 0.65 -8.85
C ALA A 71 -12.44 -0.82 -8.44
N CYS A 72 -12.71 -1.07 -7.15
CA CYS A 72 -13.16 -2.36 -6.62
C CYS A 72 -13.94 -2.14 -5.32
N ARG A 73 -14.59 -3.20 -4.83
CA ARG A 73 -15.19 -3.19 -3.48
C ARG A 73 -14.07 -3.30 -2.44
N LEU A 74 -14.28 -2.72 -1.26
CA LEU A 74 -13.28 -2.76 -0.18
C LEU A 74 -12.97 -4.19 0.27
N GLU A 75 -13.98 -5.06 0.28
CA GLU A 75 -13.83 -6.49 0.60
C GLU A 75 -13.00 -7.26 -0.45
N ASP A 76 -13.12 -6.91 -1.73
CA ASP A 76 -12.33 -7.53 -2.81
C ASP A 76 -10.86 -7.12 -2.70
N LEU A 77 -10.60 -5.87 -2.30
CA LEU A 77 -9.25 -5.39 -2.01
C LEU A 77 -8.65 -6.14 -0.81
N ALA A 78 -9.39 -6.33 0.27
CA ALA A 78 -8.94 -7.10 1.42
C ALA A 78 -8.67 -8.57 1.04
N ARG A 79 -9.55 -9.18 0.24
CA ARG A 79 -9.39 -10.54 -0.28
C ARG A 79 -8.18 -10.68 -1.18
N ALA A 80 -7.92 -9.69 -2.04
CA ALA A 80 -6.70 -9.64 -2.85
C ALA A 80 -5.48 -9.66 -1.93
N MET A 81 -5.42 -8.81 -0.89
CA MET A 81 -4.30 -8.81 0.06
C MET A 81 -4.14 -10.16 0.79
N ALA A 82 -5.23 -10.86 1.10
CA ALA A 82 -5.16 -12.20 1.68
C ALA A 82 -4.55 -13.23 0.71
N ARG A 83 -4.81 -13.12 -0.60
CA ARG A 83 -4.13 -13.94 -1.62
C ARG A 83 -2.64 -13.67 -1.68
N PHE A 84 -2.22 -12.41 -1.59
CA PHE A 84 -0.80 -12.06 -1.47
C PHE A 84 -0.18 -12.62 -0.19
N ALA A 85 -0.91 -12.60 0.93
CA ALA A 85 -0.46 -13.17 2.20
C ALA A 85 -0.24 -14.68 2.09
N ALA A 86 -1.19 -15.40 1.49
CA ALA A 86 -1.08 -16.84 1.26
C ALA A 86 0.11 -17.19 0.34
N ALA A 87 0.28 -16.45 -0.77
CA ALA A 87 1.42 -16.65 -1.67
C ALA A 87 2.76 -16.39 -0.96
N ALA A 88 2.86 -15.30 -0.19
CA ALA A 88 4.06 -14.98 0.57
C ALA A 88 4.38 -16.01 1.67
N ALA A 89 3.36 -16.57 2.34
CA ALA A 89 3.54 -17.63 3.33
C ALA A 89 4.02 -18.94 2.71
N ALA A 90 3.59 -19.26 1.48
CA ALA A 90 4.08 -20.42 0.74
C ALA A 90 5.53 -20.25 0.24
N GLY A 91 5.95 -19.01 0.00
CA GLY A 91 7.31 -18.65 -0.44
C GLY A 91 7.42 -18.37 -1.95
N PRO A 92 8.50 -17.68 -2.37
CA PRO A 92 8.61 -17.10 -3.72
C PRO A 92 8.81 -18.11 -4.85
N GLU A 93 9.13 -19.36 -4.53
CA GLU A 93 9.35 -20.45 -5.51
C GLU A 93 8.13 -21.37 -5.66
N GLN A 94 7.06 -21.16 -4.89
CA GLN A 94 5.88 -22.01 -4.89
C GLN A 94 4.73 -21.42 -5.73
N GLY A 95 3.90 -22.30 -6.28
CA GLY A 95 2.71 -21.92 -7.05
C GLY A 95 3.00 -21.50 -8.51
N GLY A 96 2.00 -20.91 -9.16
CA GLY A 96 2.10 -20.43 -10.54
C GLY A 96 2.85 -19.09 -10.66
N ALA A 97 2.92 -18.55 -11.88
CA ALA A 97 3.64 -17.30 -12.14
C ALA A 97 3.07 -16.12 -11.34
N ARG A 98 1.75 -16.09 -11.11
CA ARG A 98 1.08 -15.04 -10.34
C ARG A 98 1.44 -15.14 -8.86
N GLU A 99 1.34 -16.31 -8.26
CA GLU A 99 1.66 -16.55 -6.85
C GLU A 99 3.12 -16.21 -6.55
N ARG A 100 4.05 -16.67 -7.39
CA ARG A 100 5.47 -16.32 -7.26
C ARG A 100 5.70 -14.80 -7.35
N ALA A 101 5.00 -14.10 -8.26
CA ALA A 101 5.09 -12.65 -8.36
C ALA A 101 4.52 -11.94 -7.11
N MET A 102 3.39 -12.42 -6.57
CA MET A 102 2.80 -11.90 -5.34
C MET A 102 3.76 -12.07 -4.15
N ALA A 103 4.32 -13.26 -3.97
CA ALA A 103 5.28 -13.56 -2.91
C ALA A 103 6.55 -12.70 -3.01
N ARG A 104 7.12 -12.58 -4.22
CA ARG A 104 8.28 -11.71 -4.48
C ARG A 104 8.01 -10.24 -4.18
N LEU A 105 6.82 -9.74 -4.52
CA LEU A 105 6.44 -8.35 -4.23
C LEU A 105 6.38 -8.11 -2.71
N VAL A 106 5.74 -9.01 -1.96
CA VAL A 106 5.65 -8.89 -0.49
C VAL A 106 7.04 -8.92 0.13
N ALA A 107 7.89 -9.88 -0.26
CA ALA A 107 9.27 -9.99 0.23
C ALA A 107 10.08 -8.72 -0.06
N ALA A 108 9.96 -8.15 -1.26
CA ALA A 108 10.65 -6.91 -1.62
C ALA A 108 10.14 -5.72 -0.78
N MET A 109 8.83 -5.61 -0.55
CA MET A 109 8.24 -4.55 0.26
C MET A 109 8.70 -4.60 1.71
N THR A 110 8.77 -5.79 2.31
CA THR A 110 9.16 -5.95 3.71
C THR A 110 10.67 -5.85 3.92
N ALA A 111 11.48 -6.26 2.94
CA ALA A 111 12.94 -6.10 2.98
C ALA A 111 13.39 -4.65 2.74
N HIS A 112 12.64 -3.89 1.94
CA HIS A 112 13.00 -2.51 1.54
C HIS A 112 11.85 -1.51 1.78
N PRO A 113 11.39 -1.34 3.04
CA PRO A 113 10.22 -0.53 3.35
C PRO A 113 10.38 0.96 2.98
N GLU A 114 11.60 1.49 2.94
CA GLU A 114 11.89 2.85 2.48
C GLU A 114 11.66 3.04 0.98
N LEU A 115 11.83 2.00 0.15
CA LEU A 115 11.54 2.07 -1.29
C LEU A 115 10.02 2.06 -1.58
N VAL A 116 9.21 1.68 -0.60
CA VAL A 116 7.75 1.61 -0.72
C VAL A 116 7.07 2.97 -0.52
N ALA A 117 7.55 3.76 0.45
CA ALA A 117 6.91 5.03 0.82
C ALA A 117 7.88 6.19 1.06
N GLY A 118 9.17 5.91 1.30
CA GLY A 118 10.14 6.88 1.79
C GLY A 118 10.19 6.98 3.32
N GLU A 119 11.24 7.61 3.82
CA GLU A 119 11.52 7.72 5.25
C GLU A 119 10.44 8.48 6.03
N GLY A 120 10.22 8.06 7.29
CA GLY A 120 9.30 8.71 8.23
C GLY A 120 7.81 8.55 7.94
N ARG A 121 7.43 7.90 6.83
CA ARG A 121 6.01 7.65 6.51
C ARG A 121 5.48 6.42 7.23
N ALA A 122 4.17 6.43 7.53
CA ALA A 122 3.50 5.36 8.27
C ALA A 122 3.77 3.96 7.72
N CYS A 123 3.76 3.76 6.38
CA CYS A 123 4.06 2.45 5.79
C CYS A 123 5.44 1.93 6.19
N THR A 124 6.48 2.77 6.05
CA THR A 124 7.86 2.40 6.34
C THR A 124 8.07 2.19 7.83
N VAL A 125 7.51 3.09 8.64
CA VAL A 125 7.57 3.05 10.11
C VAL A 125 6.89 1.79 10.65
N LEU A 126 5.69 1.45 10.16
CA LEU A 126 4.95 0.25 10.56
C LEU A 126 5.63 -1.05 10.12
N MET A 127 6.10 -1.14 8.87
CA MET A 127 6.79 -2.34 8.40
C MET A 127 8.07 -2.63 9.20
N ARG A 128 8.82 -1.59 9.58
CA ARG A 128 10.00 -1.72 10.47
C ARG A 128 9.60 -2.13 11.89
N ALA A 129 8.54 -1.53 12.45
CA ALA A 129 8.04 -1.89 13.78
C ALA A 129 7.47 -3.32 13.88
N MET A 130 7.16 -3.94 12.75
CA MET A 130 6.73 -5.34 12.68
C MET A 130 7.88 -6.29 12.28
N ASP A 131 9.12 -5.81 12.20
CA ASP A 131 10.29 -6.57 11.74
C ASP A 131 10.08 -7.27 10.39
N GLY A 132 9.38 -6.60 9.46
CA GLY A 132 9.11 -7.15 8.14
C GLY A 132 8.09 -8.31 8.11
N ARG A 133 7.40 -8.62 9.22
CA ARG A 133 6.37 -9.67 9.27
C ARG A 133 5.12 -9.37 8.43
N ALA A 134 4.93 -8.12 8.02
CA ALA A 134 3.78 -7.69 7.25
C ALA A 134 4.16 -6.53 6.31
N ALA A 135 3.55 -6.50 5.13
CA ALA A 135 3.68 -5.40 4.19
C ALA A 135 2.50 -4.43 4.36
N VAL A 136 2.76 -3.12 4.38
CA VAL A 136 1.72 -2.09 4.55
C VAL A 136 1.87 -1.04 3.46
N LYS A 137 0.76 -0.66 2.84
CA LYS A 137 0.76 0.38 1.81
C LYS A 137 -0.42 1.34 1.96
N THR A 138 -0.10 2.63 1.93
CA THR A 138 -1.06 3.72 1.82
C THR A 138 -1.45 3.95 0.36
N GLY A 139 -2.72 4.28 0.14
CA GLY A 139 -3.28 4.84 -1.08
C GLY A 139 -3.79 6.26 -0.85
N ALA A 140 -4.18 6.93 -1.95
CA ALA A 140 -4.81 8.25 -1.88
C ALA A 140 -6.15 8.20 -1.13
N GLU A 141 -6.63 9.36 -0.68
CA GLU A 141 -7.97 9.52 -0.09
C GLU A 141 -8.26 8.54 1.06
N GLY A 142 -7.34 8.43 2.03
CA GLY A 142 -7.58 7.67 3.27
C GLY A 142 -7.65 6.15 3.09
N VAL A 143 -7.02 5.61 2.04
CA VAL A 143 -6.91 4.16 1.82
C VAL A 143 -5.63 3.61 2.45
N PHE A 144 -5.75 2.45 3.10
CA PHE A 144 -4.61 1.64 3.54
C PHE A 144 -4.88 0.17 3.28
N VAL A 145 -3.83 -0.57 2.98
CA VAL A 145 -3.84 -2.03 2.92
C VAL A 145 -2.70 -2.62 3.73
N ALA A 146 -2.92 -3.82 4.27
CA ALA A 146 -1.87 -4.64 4.84
C ALA A 146 -1.97 -6.09 4.37
N ILE A 147 -0.82 -6.72 4.20
CA ILE A 147 -0.65 -8.12 3.82
C ILE A 147 0.02 -8.81 5.01
N LEU A 148 -0.64 -9.82 5.59
CA LEU A 148 -0.23 -10.48 6.84
C LEU A 148 0.02 -11.98 6.59
N PRO A 149 1.20 -12.37 6.06
CA PRO A 149 1.50 -13.77 5.74
C PRO A 149 1.32 -14.73 6.92
N GLY A 150 1.78 -14.35 8.12
CA GLY A 150 1.68 -15.19 9.32
C GLY A 150 0.25 -15.50 9.76
N GLN A 151 -0.70 -14.62 9.43
CA GLN A 151 -2.12 -14.78 9.75
C GLN A 151 -2.93 -15.32 8.56
N GLY A 152 -2.35 -15.35 7.35
CA GLY A 152 -3.10 -15.61 6.11
C GLY A 152 -4.17 -14.54 5.82
N LEU A 153 -3.99 -13.31 6.33
CA LEU A 153 -4.99 -12.25 6.27
C LEU A 153 -4.57 -11.10 5.36
N GLY A 154 -5.58 -10.46 4.77
CA GLY A 154 -5.48 -9.17 4.11
C GLY A 154 -6.37 -8.15 4.80
N VAL A 155 -5.85 -6.93 4.97
CA VAL A 155 -6.60 -5.82 5.57
C VAL A 155 -6.74 -4.72 4.54
N ALA A 156 -7.94 -4.14 4.44
CA ALA A 156 -8.18 -2.93 3.67
C ALA A 156 -8.99 -1.93 4.51
N VAL A 157 -8.53 -0.68 4.52
CA VAL A 157 -9.13 0.45 5.24
C VAL A 157 -9.45 1.53 4.23
N LYS A 158 -10.63 2.12 4.35
CA LYS A 158 -11.02 3.35 3.66
C LYS A 158 -11.66 4.29 4.68
N ILE A 159 -11.11 5.48 4.83
CA ILE A 159 -11.79 6.57 5.54
C ILE A 159 -12.66 7.33 4.53
N ALA A 160 -13.94 7.49 4.85
CA ALA A 160 -14.93 8.05 3.93
C ALA A 160 -14.59 9.48 3.48
N ASP A 161 -14.11 10.32 4.39
CA ASP A 161 -13.69 11.70 4.11
C ASP A 161 -12.23 11.84 3.64
N GLY A 162 -11.53 10.72 3.46
CA GLY A 162 -10.15 10.68 3.02
C GLY A 162 -9.10 11.08 4.06
N ALA A 163 -9.48 11.31 5.33
CA ALA A 163 -8.56 11.83 6.34
C ALA A 163 -7.38 10.88 6.63
N ARG A 164 -6.18 11.30 6.24
CA ARG A 164 -4.93 10.53 6.44
C ARG A 164 -4.69 10.15 7.90
N ARG A 165 -4.87 11.08 8.84
CA ARG A 165 -4.65 10.82 10.28
C ARG A 165 -5.55 9.69 10.79
N ALA A 166 -6.80 9.63 10.31
CA ALA A 166 -7.73 8.59 10.69
C ALA A 166 -7.32 7.25 10.07
N ALA A 167 -6.88 7.25 8.81
CA ALA A 167 -6.45 6.03 8.12
C ALA A 167 -5.21 5.40 8.77
N GLU A 168 -4.22 6.24 9.12
CA GLU A 168 -2.98 5.82 9.80
C GLU A 168 -3.25 5.28 11.21
N CYS A 169 -4.15 5.91 11.96
CA CYS A 169 -4.56 5.41 13.27
C CYS A 169 -5.34 4.10 13.17
N ALA A 170 -6.31 4.02 12.25
CA ALA A 170 -7.15 2.84 12.07
C ALA A 170 -6.32 1.62 11.65
N ILE A 171 -5.39 1.76 10.70
CA ILE A 171 -4.54 0.64 10.29
C ILE A 171 -3.62 0.20 11.42
N ALA A 172 -3.03 1.13 12.19
CA ALA A 172 -2.20 0.78 13.34
C ALA A 172 -3.00 0.01 14.41
N ALA A 173 -4.23 0.45 14.70
CA ALA A 173 -5.10 -0.21 15.68
C ALA A 173 -5.46 -1.64 15.25
N LEU A 174 -5.83 -1.82 13.98
CA LEU A 174 -6.11 -3.14 13.41
C LEU A 174 -4.88 -4.06 13.47
N LEU A 175 -3.69 -3.55 13.15
CA LEU A 175 -2.46 -4.33 13.21
C LEU A 175 -2.09 -4.74 14.64
N VAL A 176 -2.37 -3.90 15.64
CA VAL A 176 -2.24 -4.27 17.06
C VAL A 176 -3.23 -5.37 17.41
N ARG A 177 -4.50 -5.19 17.07
CA ARG A 177 -5.58 -6.15 17.36
C ARG A 177 -5.33 -7.52 16.72
N LEU A 178 -4.74 -7.54 15.52
CA LEU A 178 -4.37 -8.76 14.81
C LEU A 178 -3.05 -9.40 15.30
N GLY A 179 -2.41 -8.83 16.34
CA GLY A 179 -1.22 -9.39 16.98
C GLY A 179 0.06 -9.28 16.15
N VAL A 180 0.07 -8.46 15.09
CA VAL A 180 1.26 -8.26 14.25
C VAL A 180 2.10 -7.06 14.68
N LEU A 181 1.47 -6.07 15.32
CA LEU A 181 2.12 -4.85 15.78
C LEU A 181 2.03 -4.73 17.30
N GLU A 182 3.14 -4.39 17.95
CA GLU A 182 3.15 -4.16 19.39
C GLU A 182 2.54 -2.79 19.72
N ARG A 183 1.59 -2.74 20.67
CA ARG A 183 0.87 -1.51 21.05
C ARG A 183 1.80 -0.42 21.58
N ASP A 184 2.73 -0.80 22.45
CA ASP A 184 3.57 0.14 23.19
C ASP A 184 4.85 0.54 22.43
N HIS A 185 5.12 -0.09 21.29
CA HIS A 185 6.23 0.27 20.44
C HIS A 185 6.14 1.77 20.03
N PRO A 186 7.24 2.56 20.09
CA PRO A 186 7.19 4.01 19.84
C PRO A 186 6.56 4.40 18.50
N ALA A 187 6.83 3.62 17.45
CA ALA A 187 6.20 3.79 16.13
C ALA A 187 4.67 3.67 16.20
N THR A 188 4.15 2.68 16.91
CA THR A 188 2.72 2.43 17.05
C THR A 188 2.05 3.57 17.81
N ARG A 189 2.63 3.97 18.95
CA ARG A 189 2.15 5.10 19.76
C ARG A 189 2.14 6.42 18.98
N SER A 190 3.10 6.63 18.09
CA SER A 190 3.15 7.81 17.23
C SER A 190 1.95 7.94 16.27
N LEU A 191 1.23 6.84 16.02
CA LEU A 191 0.05 6.79 15.16
C LEU A 191 -1.25 6.66 15.96
N LEU A 192 -1.22 5.95 17.10
CA LEU A 192 -2.41 5.72 17.95
C LEU A 192 -2.67 6.81 18.97
N ASP A 193 -1.62 7.44 19.49
CA ASP A 193 -1.68 8.41 20.60
C ASP A 193 -1.01 9.74 20.20
N ALA A 194 -1.01 10.06 18.90
CA ALA A 194 -0.34 11.23 18.37
C ALA A 194 -0.95 12.53 18.94
N PRO A 195 -0.15 13.47 19.49
CA PRO A 195 -0.67 14.73 19.98
C PRO A 195 -1.16 15.59 18.80
N ILE A 196 -2.37 16.13 18.94
CA ILE A 196 -2.91 17.14 18.05
C ILE A 196 -2.40 18.50 18.53
N ARG A 197 -1.70 19.22 17.66
CA ARG A 197 -1.12 20.53 17.99
C ARG A 197 -1.79 21.64 17.19
N ASN A 198 -2.02 22.78 17.83
CA ASN A 198 -2.43 24.00 17.14
C ASN A 198 -1.22 24.71 16.48
N ARG A 199 -1.47 25.82 15.76
CA ARG A 199 -0.42 26.59 15.07
C ARG A 199 0.66 27.16 15.99
N ARG A 200 0.36 27.34 17.29
CA ARG A 200 1.31 27.78 18.33
C ARG A 200 2.10 26.61 18.94
N GLY A 201 1.86 25.38 18.49
CA GLY A 201 2.52 24.16 19.00
C GLY A 201 1.92 23.59 20.29
N LEU A 202 0.86 24.21 20.84
CA LEU A 202 0.19 23.73 22.04
C LEU A 202 -0.59 22.44 21.73
N VAL A 203 -0.53 21.46 22.64
CA VAL A 203 -1.30 20.22 22.54
C VAL A 203 -2.77 20.54 22.84
N THR A 204 -3.65 20.29 21.87
CA THR A 204 -5.10 20.53 21.97
C THR A 204 -5.91 19.25 21.99
N GLY A 205 -5.26 18.10 21.93
CA GLY A 205 -5.91 16.79 21.95
C GLY A 205 -4.94 15.67 21.63
N VAL A 206 -5.45 14.45 21.61
CA VAL A 206 -4.69 13.23 21.27
C VAL A 206 -5.56 12.41 20.33
N LEU A 207 -4.96 11.90 19.25
CA LEU A 207 -5.62 10.95 18.38
C LEU A 207 -5.91 9.67 19.18
N ARG A 208 -7.05 9.01 18.95
CA ARG A 208 -7.35 7.70 19.54
C ARG A 208 -8.17 6.87 18.56
N ALA A 209 -7.91 5.57 18.52
CA ALA A 209 -8.82 4.63 17.87
C ALA A 209 -10.11 4.51 18.68
N SER A 210 -11.22 4.22 18.01
CA SER A 210 -12.48 3.90 18.69
C SER A 210 -12.42 2.49 19.28
N ASP A 211 -13.24 2.24 20.32
CA ASP A 211 -13.30 0.94 20.99
C ASP A 211 -13.63 -0.21 20.03
N ALA A 212 -14.41 0.06 18.98
CA ALA A 212 -14.72 -0.91 17.93
C ALA A 212 -13.49 -1.43 17.16
N LEU A 213 -12.40 -0.64 17.14
CA LEU A 213 -11.13 -1.01 16.51
C LEU A 213 -10.09 -1.52 17.51
N SER A 214 -10.18 -1.14 18.78
CA SER A 214 -9.20 -1.48 19.82
C SER A 214 -9.61 -2.60 20.78
N GLY A 215 -10.88 -3.03 20.76
CA GLY A 215 -11.42 -4.11 21.59
C GLY A 215 -11.29 -5.52 21.03
#